data_AF-A0A660LIJ2-F1
#
_entry.id   AF-A0A660LIJ2-F1
#
_cell.length_a   1.000
_cell.length_b   1.000
_cell.length_c   1.000
_cell.angle_alpha   90.00
_cell.angle_beta   90.00
_cell.angle_gamma   90.00
#
_symmetry.space_group_name_H-M   'P 1'
#
loop_
_entity.id
_entity.type
_entity.pdbx_description
1 polymer ?
#
loop_
_entity_poly.entity_id
_entity_poly.type
_entity_poly.pdbx_seq_one_letter_code
_entity_poly.pdbx_strand_id
1 'polypeptide(L)'
;MSDRIHYSSGNEHNPSDPFGRVELTIEADGAATLEHHWRMGDGAWTGRVDPAAIERIRSALADSDFPDVPQEPVPPGSNFRHIDVGTQSAMLTERQGRNLDGYQDAIPVLEALAHHMSGGAYRPDLEAGDPLVTDVRAAPPE
;
A
#
# COMPACT_ATOMS: atom_id res chain seq x y z
N MET A 1 3.66 8.83 19.77
CA MET A 1 3.73 7.57 19.01
C MET A 1 3.44 7.95 17.58
N SER A 2 4.32 7.61 16.63
CA SER A 2 4.05 7.93 15.21
C SER A 2 2.87 7.09 14.78
N ASP A 3 1.79 7.76 14.41
CA ASP A 3 0.49 7.16 14.11
C ASP A 3 0.32 7.05 12.59
N ARG A 4 1.44 6.74 11.93
CA ARG A 4 1.64 6.75 10.49
C ARG A 4 1.51 5.33 9.95
N ILE A 5 0.81 5.19 8.84
CA ILE A 5 0.74 3.94 8.07
C ILE A 5 1.60 4.15 6.83
N HIS A 6 2.56 3.26 6.61
CA HIS A 6 3.34 3.21 5.39
C HIS A 6 3.12 1.87 4.70
N TYR A 7 2.95 1.90 3.39
CA TYR A 7 2.71 0.74 2.56
C TYR A 7 3.56 0.84 1.30
N SER A 8 4.31 -0.21 0.99
CA SER A 8 4.95 -0.34 -0.31
C SER A 8 4.61 -1.67 -0.98
N SER A 9 4.52 -1.63 -2.30
CA SER A 9 4.24 -2.82 -3.10
C SER A 9 4.95 -2.77 -4.44
N GLY A 10 5.30 -3.97 -4.93
CA GLY A 10 5.96 -4.16 -6.21
C GLY A 10 7.47 -4.08 -6.10
N ASN A 11 8.15 -4.25 -7.22
CA ASN A 11 9.60 -4.21 -7.29
C ASN A 11 10.04 -3.59 -8.61
N GLU A 12 10.59 -2.38 -8.55
CA GLU A 12 11.08 -1.63 -9.71
C GLU A 12 12.15 -2.37 -10.53
N HIS A 13 12.84 -3.35 -9.91
CA HIS A 13 13.87 -4.16 -10.54
C HIS A 13 13.37 -5.55 -10.98
N ASN A 14 12.11 -5.91 -10.70
CA ASN A 14 11.55 -7.17 -11.17
C ASN A 14 11.12 -7.03 -12.64
N PRO A 15 11.80 -7.72 -13.59
CA PRO A 15 11.45 -7.57 -14.99
C PRO A 15 10.07 -8.11 -15.37
N SER A 16 9.50 -8.95 -14.51
CA SER A 16 8.16 -9.51 -14.63
C SER A 16 7.08 -8.64 -13.99
N ASP A 17 7.43 -7.52 -13.36
CA ASP A 17 6.50 -6.55 -12.78
C ASP A 17 6.40 -5.31 -13.69
N PRO A 18 5.39 -5.23 -14.56
CA PRO A 18 5.24 -4.09 -15.47
C PRO A 18 4.74 -2.83 -14.78
N PHE A 19 4.27 -2.92 -13.53
CA PHE A 19 3.59 -1.84 -12.82
C PHE A 19 4.51 -1.09 -11.86
N GLY A 20 5.69 -1.64 -11.55
CA GLY A 20 6.75 -0.95 -10.82
C GLY A 20 6.56 -0.99 -9.30
N ARG A 21 7.03 0.04 -8.59
CA ARG A 21 6.93 0.16 -7.13
C ARG A 21 6.00 1.31 -6.76
N VAL A 22 5.12 1.09 -5.80
CA VAL A 22 4.36 2.16 -5.14
C VAL A 22 4.77 2.29 -3.69
N GLU A 23 4.76 3.52 -3.20
CA GLU A 23 4.99 3.88 -1.79
C GLU A 23 3.87 4.83 -1.36
N LEU A 24 3.01 4.35 -0.47
CA LEU A 24 1.89 5.09 0.11
C LEU A 24 2.22 5.40 1.56
N THR A 25 2.19 6.68 1.93
CA THR A 25 2.28 7.11 3.32
C THR A 25 0.98 7.79 3.71
N ILE A 26 0.43 7.42 4.86
CA ILE A 26 -0.76 8.03 5.46
C ILE A 26 -0.36 8.52 6.86
N GLU A 27 -0.46 9.83 7.06
CA GLU A 27 -0.21 10.48 8.33
C GLU A 27 -1.41 10.37 9.27
N ALA A 28 -1.15 10.65 10.56
CA ALA A 28 -2.15 10.55 11.63
C ALA A 28 -3.40 11.42 11.41
N ASP A 29 -3.23 12.55 10.74
CA ASP A 29 -4.30 13.50 10.42
C ASP A 29 -5.06 13.15 9.13
N GLY A 30 -4.71 12.04 8.50
CA GLY A 30 -5.28 11.56 7.25
C GLY A 30 -4.69 12.19 5.99
N ALA A 31 -3.67 13.06 6.10
CA ALA A 31 -2.89 13.47 4.95
C ALA A 31 -2.15 12.25 4.36
N ALA A 32 -2.16 12.11 3.04
CA ALA A 32 -1.48 11.02 2.37
C ALA A 32 -0.60 11.49 1.21
N THR A 33 0.51 10.78 1.03
CA THR A 33 1.40 10.90 -0.13
C THR A 33 1.50 9.55 -0.82
N LEU A 34 1.55 9.57 -2.15
CA LEU A 34 1.79 8.39 -2.97
C LEU A 34 2.93 8.69 -3.92
N GLU A 35 3.91 7.81 -3.97
CA GLU A 35 4.96 7.76 -4.99
C GLU A 35 4.78 6.49 -5.81
N HIS A 36 4.97 6.60 -7.12
CA HIS A 36 4.87 5.50 -8.07
C HIS A 36 6.06 5.55 -9.02
N HIS A 37 6.90 4.53 -8.92
CA HIS A 37 8.09 4.35 -9.74
C HIS A 37 7.85 3.24 -10.75
N TRP A 38 7.80 3.56 -12.05
CA TRP A 38 7.71 2.54 -13.10
C TRP A 38 8.74 2.81 -14.22
N ARG A 39 8.85 1.89 -15.17
CA ARG A 39 9.83 2.00 -16.26
C ARG A 39 9.65 3.21 -17.18
N MET A 40 8.45 3.78 -17.24
CA MET A 40 8.08 4.86 -18.17
C MET A 40 8.09 6.25 -17.51
N GLY A 41 8.50 6.38 -16.24
CA GLY A 41 8.51 7.63 -15.48
C GLY A 41 8.19 7.48 -13.99
N ASP A 42 8.15 8.58 -13.27
CA ASP A 42 7.73 8.58 -11.87
C ASP A 42 6.48 9.45 -11.73
N GLY A 43 5.62 9.09 -10.78
CA GLY A 43 4.44 9.86 -10.41
C GLY A 43 4.39 10.07 -8.92
N ALA A 44 3.99 11.27 -8.49
CA ALA A 44 3.79 11.58 -7.09
C ALA A 44 2.47 12.33 -6.91
N TRP A 45 1.73 11.97 -5.85
CA TRP A 45 0.43 12.55 -5.52
C TRP A 45 0.32 12.82 -4.03
N THR A 46 -0.51 13.80 -3.69
CA THR A 46 -0.96 14.05 -2.32
C THR A 46 -2.47 14.05 -2.28
N GLY A 47 -3.05 13.71 -1.14
CA GLY A 47 -4.50 13.74 -0.94
C GLY A 47 -4.87 13.60 0.54
N ARG A 48 -6.15 13.44 0.81
CA ARG A 48 -6.65 13.06 2.14
C ARG A 48 -7.44 11.78 2.09
N VAL A 49 -7.15 10.89 3.04
CA VAL A 49 -7.83 9.60 3.20
C VAL A 49 -9.07 9.78 4.05
N ASP A 50 -10.16 9.11 3.68
CA ASP A 50 -11.35 9.02 4.52
C ASP A 50 -10.99 8.42 5.89
N PRO A 51 -11.28 9.09 7.02
CA PRO A 51 -11.05 8.54 8.35
C PRO A 51 -11.62 7.12 8.55
N ALA A 52 -12.75 6.80 7.91
CA ALA A 52 -13.33 5.46 7.98
C ALA A 52 -12.43 4.38 7.32
N ALA A 53 -11.71 4.74 6.26
CA ALA A 53 -10.75 3.85 5.63
C ALA A 53 -9.51 3.62 6.53
N ILE A 54 -9.03 4.66 7.20
CA ILE A 54 -7.91 4.58 8.16
C ILE A 54 -8.28 3.65 9.32
N GLU A 55 -9.46 3.86 9.93
CA GLU A 55 -9.95 3.02 11.03
C GLU A 55 -10.14 1.56 10.59
N ARG A 56 -10.60 1.34 9.34
CA ARG A 56 -10.72 -0.02 8.78
C ARG A 56 -9.36 -0.70 8.66
N ILE A 57 -8.34 -0.01 8.13
CA ILE A 57 -6.99 -0.56 8.02
C ILE A 57 -6.44 -0.91 9.41
N ARG A 58 -6.58 0.01 10.37
CA ARG A 58 -6.10 -0.19 11.74
C ARG A 58 -6.80 -1.32 12.44
N SER A 59 -8.13 -1.37 12.36
CA SER A 59 -8.92 -2.43 12.99
C SER A 59 -8.57 -3.79 12.41
N ALA A 60 -8.37 -3.87 11.09
CA ALA A 60 -7.93 -5.11 10.45
C ALA A 60 -6.54 -5.54 10.94
N LEU A 61 -5.60 -4.60 11.07
CA LEU A 61 -4.23 -4.92 11.48
C LEU A 61 -4.04 -5.08 13.00
N ALA A 62 -4.93 -4.54 13.83
CA ALA A 62 -4.83 -4.61 15.29
C ALA A 62 -4.80 -6.05 15.82
N ASP A 63 -5.48 -6.96 15.14
CA ASP A 63 -5.54 -8.38 15.48
C ASP A 63 -4.48 -9.22 14.73
N SER A 64 -3.57 -8.58 13.98
CA SER A 64 -2.56 -9.28 13.17
C SER A 64 -1.22 -9.44 13.91
N ASP A 65 -0.50 -10.53 13.61
CA ASP A 65 0.72 -10.92 14.31
C ASP A 65 2.02 -10.20 13.83
N PHE A 66 1.95 -9.34 12.80
CA PHE A 66 3.11 -8.62 12.23
C PHE A 66 4.38 -9.47 12.08
N PRO A 67 4.39 -10.49 11.19
CA PRO A 67 5.53 -11.38 11.06
C PRO A 67 6.77 -10.65 10.51
N ASP A 68 7.90 -10.77 11.22
CA ASP A 68 9.20 -10.20 10.83
C ASP A 68 9.79 -10.82 9.54
N VAL A 69 9.39 -12.04 9.19
CA VAL A 69 9.94 -12.78 8.04
C VAL A 69 8.87 -13.60 7.34
N PRO A 70 8.99 -13.79 6.01
CA PRO A 70 8.13 -14.71 5.29
C PRO A 70 8.24 -16.11 5.90
N GLN A 71 7.14 -16.63 6.44
CA GLN A 71 7.09 -17.95 7.07
C GLN A 71 7.16 -19.12 6.07
N GLU A 72 7.04 -18.85 4.78
CA GLU A 72 7.08 -19.84 3.70
C GLU A 72 8.22 -19.55 2.72
N PRO A 73 8.73 -20.57 1.99
CA PRO A 73 9.68 -20.35 0.91
C PRO A 73 9.13 -19.36 -0.11
N VAL A 74 9.89 -18.31 -0.42
CA VAL A 74 9.51 -17.29 -1.39
C VAL A 74 9.77 -17.80 -2.81
N PRO A 75 8.74 -17.96 -3.66
CA PRO A 75 8.96 -18.31 -5.06
C PRO A 75 9.79 -17.24 -5.78
N PRO A 76 10.69 -17.62 -6.71
CA PRO A 76 11.38 -16.66 -7.56
C PRO A 76 10.39 -15.75 -8.30
N GLY A 77 10.67 -14.44 -8.31
CA GLY A 77 9.82 -13.44 -8.97
C GLY A 77 8.59 -13.01 -8.16
N SER A 78 8.47 -13.42 -6.89
CA SER A 78 7.39 -12.97 -6.02
C SER A 78 7.44 -11.46 -5.79
N ASN A 79 6.26 -10.85 -5.79
CA ASN A 79 6.10 -9.47 -5.35
C ASN A 79 5.92 -9.42 -3.83
N PHE A 80 6.65 -8.50 -3.21
CA PHE A 80 6.55 -8.24 -1.79
C PHE A 80 5.63 -7.03 -1.53
N ARG A 81 5.01 -7.05 -0.37
CA ARG A 81 4.31 -5.94 0.24
C ARG A 81 4.99 -5.65 1.57
N HIS A 82 5.27 -4.39 1.82
CA HIS A 82 5.76 -3.93 3.11
C HIS A 82 4.67 -3.06 3.73
N ILE A 83 4.33 -3.31 4.99
CA ILE A 83 3.36 -2.52 5.75
C ILE A 83 4.02 -2.14 7.08
N ASP A 84 4.09 -0.85 7.36
CA ASP A 84 4.49 -0.31 8.65
C ASP A 84 3.31 0.42 9.28
N VAL A 85 3.00 0.13 10.54
CA VAL A 85 2.00 0.83 11.35
C VAL A 85 2.64 1.21 12.68
N GLY A 86 3.02 2.47 12.81
CA GLY A 86 3.72 2.98 13.98
C GLY A 86 5.05 2.26 14.26
N THR A 87 5.06 1.34 15.23
CA THR A 87 6.25 0.55 15.61
C THR A 87 6.21 -0.90 15.13
N GLN A 88 5.14 -1.30 14.44
CA GLN A 88 4.97 -2.65 13.92
C GLN A 88 5.21 -2.64 12.41
N SER A 89 5.88 -3.65 11.89
CA SER A 89 6.21 -3.79 10.48
C SER A 89 6.03 -5.23 10.03
N ALA A 90 5.57 -5.44 8.80
CA ALA A 90 5.45 -6.77 8.21
C ALA A 90 5.85 -6.76 6.74
N MET A 91 6.66 -7.74 6.34
CA MET A 91 7.00 -7.98 4.95
C MET A 91 6.37 -9.29 4.48
N LEU A 92 5.49 -9.18 3.49
CA LEU A 92 4.63 -10.28 3.04
C LEU A 92 4.79 -10.50 1.55
N THR A 93 4.77 -11.77 1.13
CA THR A 93 4.45 -12.09 -0.27
C THR A 93 2.97 -11.83 -0.54
N GLU A 94 2.60 -11.68 -1.81
CA GLU A 94 1.18 -11.61 -2.23
C GLU A 94 0.33 -12.75 -1.67
N ARG A 95 0.85 -13.97 -1.73
CA ARG A 95 0.16 -15.15 -1.21
C ARG A 95 -0.08 -15.03 0.29
N GLN A 96 0.92 -14.60 1.06
CA GLN A 96 0.76 -14.43 2.52
C GLN A 96 -0.25 -13.33 2.84
N GLY A 97 -0.19 -12.20 2.15
CA GLY A 97 -1.13 -11.10 2.34
C GLY A 97 -2.60 -11.51 2.14
N ARG A 98 -2.88 -12.48 1.26
CA ARG A 98 -4.22 -13.03 1.03
C ARG A 98 -4.68 -14.07 2.06
N ASN A 99 -3.76 -14.66 2.83
CA ASN A 99 -4.06 -15.80 3.72
C ASN A 99 -3.89 -15.48 5.21
N LEU A 100 -3.25 -14.37 5.55
CA LEU A 100 -3.09 -13.95 6.94
C LEU A 100 -4.26 -13.06 7.37
N ASP A 101 -4.75 -13.34 8.58
CA ASP A 101 -5.81 -12.57 9.22
C ASP A 101 -5.40 -11.09 9.34
N GLY A 102 -6.36 -10.20 9.15
CA GLY A 102 -6.14 -8.75 9.10
C GLY A 102 -5.56 -8.25 7.77
N TYR A 103 -4.54 -8.90 7.24
CA TYR A 103 -3.89 -8.48 5.99
C TYR A 103 -4.80 -8.64 4.77
N GLN A 104 -5.60 -9.71 4.72
CA GLN A 104 -6.58 -9.95 3.67
C GLN A 104 -7.63 -8.82 3.56
N ASP A 105 -7.86 -8.09 4.65
CA ASP A 105 -8.79 -6.96 4.71
C ASP A 105 -8.10 -5.61 4.54
N ALA A 106 -6.88 -5.44 5.09
CA ALA A 106 -6.13 -4.19 5.04
C ALA A 106 -5.52 -3.92 3.65
N ILE A 107 -4.93 -4.93 3.02
CA ILE A 107 -4.23 -4.79 1.73
C ILE A 107 -5.16 -4.28 0.63
N PRO A 108 -6.38 -4.82 0.43
CA PRO A 108 -7.30 -4.29 -0.58
C PRO A 108 -7.62 -2.81 -0.39
N VAL A 109 -7.73 -2.35 0.86
CA VAL A 109 -7.99 -0.92 1.16
C VAL A 109 -6.78 -0.07 0.78
N LEU A 110 -5.56 -0.50 1.15
CA LEU A 110 -4.32 0.20 0.80
C LEU A 110 -4.11 0.27 -0.73
N GLU A 111 -4.37 -0.83 -1.43
CA GLU A 111 -4.28 -0.90 -2.90
C GLU A 111 -5.33 0.00 -3.57
N ALA A 112 -6.56 0.04 -3.06
CA ALA A 112 -7.60 0.96 -3.54
C ALA A 112 -7.23 2.43 -3.29
N LEU A 113 -6.60 2.78 -2.16
CA LEU A 113 -6.10 4.13 -1.90
C LEU A 113 -5.04 4.54 -2.93
N ALA A 114 -4.03 3.68 -3.16
CA ALA A 114 -2.99 3.94 -4.16
C ALA A 114 -3.58 4.07 -5.58
N HIS A 115 -4.55 3.23 -5.94
CA HIS A 115 -5.26 3.31 -7.21
C HIS A 115 -6.00 4.65 -7.36
N HIS A 116 -6.79 5.05 -6.37
CA HIS A 116 -7.56 6.30 -6.43
C HIS A 116 -6.66 7.53 -6.42
N MET A 117 -5.60 7.56 -5.60
CA MET A 117 -4.67 8.69 -5.56
C MET A 117 -3.89 8.86 -6.88
N SER A 118 -3.52 7.76 -7.52
CA SER A 118 -2.82 7.81 -8.81
C SER A 118 -3.76 8.08 -10.01
N GLY A 119 -5.07 8.22 -9.79
CA GLY A 119 -6.05 8.32 -10.87
C GLY A 119 -6.07 7.08 -11.78
N GLY A 120 -5.69 5.92 -11.24
CA GLY A 120 -5.64 4.64 -11.96
C GLY A 120 -4.34 4.37 -12.73
N ALA A 121 -3.29 5.16 -12.52
CA ALA A 121 -1.96 4.85 -13.06
C ALA A 121 -1.36 3.61 -12.38
N TYR A 122 -1.55 3.46 -11.06
CA TYR A 122 -1.34 2.22 -10.36
C TYR A 122 -2.55 1.30 -10.54
N ARG A 123 -2.33 0.07 -10.98
CA ARG A 123 -3.39 -0.93 -11.21
C ARG A 123 -3.12 -2.15 -10.37
N PRO A 124 -3.72 -2.25 -9.17
CA PRO A 124 -3.68 -3.50 -8.43
C PRO A 124 -4.47 -4.58 -9.16
N ASP A 125 -4.26 -5.84 -8.78
CA ASP A 125 -5.03 -6.97 -9.33
C ASP A 125 -6.51 -6.96 -8.89
N LEU A 126 -6.87 -6.07 -7.95
CA LEU A 126 -8.21 -5.93 -7.39
C LEU A 126 -8.97 -4.77 -8.07
N GLU A 127 -10.26 -4.96 -8.33
CA GLU A 127 -11.13 -3.85 -8.76
C GLU A 127 -11.26 -2.82 -7.63
N ALA A 128 -11.03 -1.55 -7.97
CA ALA A 128 -11.21 -0.47 -7.02
C ALA A 128 -12.70 -0.22 -6.76
N GLY A 129 -13.06 -0.18 -5.47
CA GLY A 129 -14.42 0.16 -5.02
C GLY A 129 -14.70 1.66 -5.03
N ASP A 130 -15.59 2.12 -4.13
CA ASP A 130 -15.89 3.55 -3.98
C ASP A 130 -14.64 4.39 -3.63
N PRO A 131 -14.57 5.66 -4.04
CA PRO A 131 -13.42 6.52 -3.79
C PRO A 131 -13.19 6.73 -2.29
N LEU A 132 -11.98 6.40 -1.83
CA LEU A 132 -11.55 6.48 -0.43
C LEU A 132 -10.65 7.68 -0.12
N VAL A 133 -10.40 8.52 -1.12
CA VAL A 133 -9.53 9.70 -1.02
C VAL A 133 -10.21 10.93 -1.62
N THR A 134 -9.88 12.09 -1.06
CA THR A 134 -10.34 13.41 -1.48
C THR A 134 -9.16 14.34 -1.67
N ASP A 135 -9.39 15.49 -2.32
CA ASP A 135 -8.39 16.54 -2.55
C ASP A 135 -7.10 16.05 -3.24
N VAL A 136 -7.22 15.01 -4.10
CA VAL A 136 -6.08 14.41 -4.78
C VAL A 136 -5.48 15.41 -5.77
N ARG A 137 -4.17 15.60 -5.70
CA ARG A 137 -3.39 16.45 -6.59
C ARG A 137 -2.02 15.84 -6.85
N ALA A 138 -1.51 16.01 -8.07
CA ALA A 138 -0.12 15.70 -8.36
C ALA A 138 0.80 16.53 -7.45
N ALA A 139 1.80 15.87 -6.87
CA ALA A 139 2.87 16.57 -6.17
C ALA A 139 3.80 17.23 -7.21
N PRO A 140 4.38 18.41 -6.90
CA PRO A 140 5.42 18.96 -7.73
C PRO A 140 6.60 17.97 -7.80
N PRO A 141 7.29 17.85 -8.95
CA PRO A 141 8.53 17.10 -9.03
C PRO A 141 9.56 17.74 -8.08
N GLU A 142 10.31 16.92 -7.35
CA GLU A 142 11.45 17.36 -6.53
C GLU A 142 12.60 17.92 -7.39
#